data_AF-A0A7S4HYH4-F1
#
_entry.id   AF-A0A7S4HYH4-F1
#
_cell.length_a   1.000
_cell.length_b   1.000
_cell.length_c   1.000
_cell.angle_alpha   90.00
_cell.angle_beta   90.00
_cell.angle_gamma   90.00
#
_symmetry.space_group_name_H-M   'P 1'
#
loop_
_entity.id
_entity.type
_entity.pdbx_description
1 polymer ?
#
loop_
_entity_poly.entity_id
_entity_poly.type
_entity_poly.pdbx_seq_one_letter_code
_entity_poly.pdbx_strand_id
1 'polypeptide(L)'
;YGVTSEGVAVFLREALNAIGLKPTQEPWSIKLTGGPDGDVAGNMLKILKRDYGTNVRVVGLADGTASAEDPDGLPMDELLRLFHSSLPLSALDPAKLGTNGLLALTDTPAGVAARNTMHNRVVADAFVPSGGRPATMNGSNWQDFLLADGTPSAKVIVEGANLFLPHEA
;
A
#
# COMPACT_ATOMS: atom_id res chain seq x y z
N TYR A 1 10.62 -4.59 16.71
CA TYR A 1 9.54 -5.57 16.55
C TYR A 1 9.09 -5.53 15.10
N GLY A 2 8.87 -6.68 14.45
CA GLY A 2 8.55 -6.74 13.02
C GLY A 2 8.37 -8.16 12.45
N VAL A 3 8.15 -9.15 13.32
CA VAL A 3 8.10 -10.58 12.94
C VAL A 3 6.98 -10.85 11.93
N THR A 4 5.82 -10.20 12.11
CA THR A 4 4.68 -10.28 11.19
C THR A 4 5.04 -9.70 9.81
N SER A 5 5.70 -8.54 9.76
CA SER A 5 6.06 -7.89 8.49
C SER A 5 7.16 -8.62 7.74
N GLU A 6 8.12 -9.26 8.42
CA GLU A 6 9.12 -10.12 7.75
C GLU A 6 8.43 -11.33 7.09
N GLY A 7 7.45 -11.94 7.76
CA GLY A 7 6.63 -13.00 7.17
C GLY A 7 5.90 -12.52 5.90
N VAL A 8 5.20 -11.39 5.97
CA VAL A 8 4.53 -10.76 4.82
C VAL A 8 5.51 -10.49 3.69
N ALA A 9 6.70 -9.97 4.00
CA ALA A 9 7.71 -9.64 3.00
C ALA A 9 8.25 -10.88 2.27
N VAL A 10 8.41 -12.01 2.97
CA VAL A 10 8.78 -13.29 2.35
C VAL A 10 7.70 -13.74 1.37
N PHE A 11 6.44 -13.75 1.79
CA PHE A 11 5.33 -14.12 0.89
C PHE A 11 5.20 -13.17 -0.29
N LEU A 12 5.38 -11.86 -0.07
CA LEU A 12 5.39 -10.86 -1.13
C LEU A 12 6.46 -11.17 -2.19
N ARG A 13 7.69 -11.51 -1.76
CA ARG A 13 8.77 -11.85 -2.69
C ARG A 13 8.41 -13.05 -3.56
N GLU A 14 7.92 -14.11 -2.93
CA GLU A 14 7.59 -15.34 -3.66
C GLU A 14 6.38 -15.16 -4.58
N ALA A 15 5.38 -14.37 -4.18
CA ALA A 15 4.25 -14.04 -5.01
C ALA A 15 4.63 -13.18 -6.24
N LEU A 16 5.53 -12.20 -6.06
CA LEU A 16 6.08 -11.42 -7.17
C LEU A 16 6.86 -12.31 -8.16
N ASN A 17 7.69 -13.23 -7.66
CA ASN A 17 8.40 -14.20 -8.48
C ASN A 17 7.43 -15.10 -9.27
N ALA A 18 6.34 -15.55 -8.63
CA ALA A 18 5.34 -16.43 -9.25
C ALA A 18 4.60 -15.78 -10.43
N ILE A 19 4.43 -14.45 -10.42
CA ILE A 19 3.86 -13.70 -11.54
C ILE A 19 4.91 -13.26 -12.57
N GLY A 20 6.17 -13.73 -12.43
CA GLY A 20 7.26 -13.48 -13.35
C GLY A 20 8.06 -12.20 -13.10
N LEU A 21 7.77 -11.46 -12.02
CA LEU A 21 8.55 -10.28 -11.64
C LEU A 21 9.82 -10.68 -10.88
N LYS A 22 10.89 -9.90 -11.05
CA LYS A 22 12.17 -10.07 -10.34
C LYS A 22 12.45 -8.85 -9.47
N PRO A 23 11.85 -8.72 -8.28
CA PRO A 23 11.79 -7.46 -7.54
C PRO A 23 13.14 -6.90 -7.06
N THR A 24 14.20 -7.71 -7.08
CA THR A 24 15.58 -7.28 -6.78
C THR A 24 16.37 -6.84 -8.02
N GLN A 25 15.83 -7.05 -9.22
CA GLN A 25 16.51 -6.81 -10.50
C GLN A 25 15.79 -5.79 -11.38
N GLU A 26 14.49 -5.59 -11.19
CA GLU A 26 13.69 -4.69 -12.02
C GLU A 26 12.72 -3.83 -11.19
N PRO A 27 12.31 -2.66 -11.72
CA PRO A 27 11.35 -1.81 -11.04
C PRO A 27 9.96 -2.44 -10.94
N TRP A 28 9.30 -2.24 -9.81
CA TRP A 28 7.94 -2.69 -9.55
C TRP A 28 7.23 -1.72 -8.59
N SER A 29 5.91 -1.87 -8.49
CA SER A 29 5.06 -0.96 -7.72
C SER A 29 4.23 -1.68 -6.66
N ILE A 30 4.00 -1.00 -5.55
CA ILE A 30 3.19 -1.52 -4.45
C ILE A 30 2.25 -0.45 -3.90
N LYS A 31 1.05 -0.85 -3.50
CA LYS A 31 0.16 -0.04 -2.66
C LYS A 31 -0.08 -0.74 -1.32
N LEU A 32 -0.30 0.03 -0.26
CA LEU A 32 -0.55 -0.50 1.09
C LEU A 32 -1.71 0.23 1.78
N THR A 33 -2.44 -0.50 2.61
CA THR A 33 -3.28 0.12 3.65
C THR A 33 -2.64 -0.09 5.01
N GLY A 34 -2.95 0.79 5.97
CA GLY A 34 -2.24 0.89 7.24
C GLY A 34 -1.22 2.02 7.17
N GLY A 35 -1.17 2.84 8.22
CA GLY A 35 -0.35 4.04 8.25
C GLY A 35 1.13 3.77 8.46
N PRO A 36 2.00 4.75 8.15
CA PRO A 36 3.42 4.65 8.44
C PRO A 36 3.69 4.52 9.94
N ASP A 37 2.79 4.98 10.82
CA ASP A 37 2.81 4.79 12.27
C ASP A 37 2.33 3.40 12.74
N GLY A 38 1.78 2.58 11.85
CA GLY A 38 1.30 1.25 12.16
C GLY A 38 2.42 0.21 12.22
N ASP A 39 2.25 -0.82 13.06
CA ASP A 39 3.25 -1.89 13.25
C ASP A 39 3.54 -2.62 11.94
N VAL A 40 2.51 -3.01 11.17
CA VAL A 40 2.73 -3.80 9.95
C VAL A 40 3.19 -2.92 8.78
N ALA A 41 2.42 -1.89 8.43
CA ALA A 41 2.70 -1.02 7.29
C ALA A 41 4.00 -0.22 7.45
N GLY A 42 4.27 0.34 8.63
CA GLY A 42 5.53 1.04 8.93
C GLY A 42 6.76 0.12 8.80
N ASN A 43 6.69 -1.09 9.36
CA ASN A 43 7.78 -2.06 9.19
C ASN A 43 7.91 -2.55 7.75
N MET A 44 6.81 -2.67 7.00
CA MET A 44 6.87 -2.98 5.56
C MET A 44 7.65 -1.91 4.81
N LEU A 45 7.44 -0.62 5.06
CA LEU A 45 8.23 0.47 4.42
C LEU A 45 9.73 0.29 4.66
N LYS A 46 10.13 -0.05 5.90
CA LYS A 46 11.52 -0.31 6.24
C LYS A 46 12.09 -1.53 5.49
N ILE A 47 11.33 -2.63 5.44
CA ILE A 47 11.75 -3.86 4.74
C ILE A 47 11.85 -3.61 3.24
N LEU A 48 10.89 -2.90 2.66
CA LEU A 48 10.88 -2.55 1.25
C LEU A 48 12.12 -1.73 0.86
N LYS A 49 12.46 -0.69 1.65
CA LYS A 49 13.68 0.09 1.45
C LYS A 49 14.94 -0.77 1.60
N ARG A 50 14.99 -1.65 2.60
CA ARG A 50 16.15 -2.51 2.89
C ARG A 50 16.43 -3.49 1.75
N ASP A 51 15.39 -4.19 1.27
CA ASP A 51 15.56 -5.36 0.41
C ASP A 51 15.49 -5.02 -1.08
N TYR A 52 14.79 -3.94 -1.45
CA TYR A 52 14.56 -3.58 -2.84
C TYR A 52 15.08 -2.19 -3.21
N GLY A 53 15.40 -1.34 -2.22
CA GLY A 53 15.99 -0.02 -2.47
C GLY A 53 15.16 0.83 -3.43
N THR A 54 15.74 1.20 -4.56
CA THR A 54 15.10 2.01 -5.61
C THR A 54 14.24 1.21 -6.58
N ASN A 55 14.24 -0.13 -6.51
CA ASN A 55 13.43 -0.97 -7.40
C ASN A 55 11.95 -0.94 -7.02
N VAL A 56 11.63 -0.68 -5.75
CA VAL A 56 10.24 -0.59 -5.29
C VAL A 56 9.75 0.85 -5.26
N ARG A 57 8.56 1.07 -5.79
CA ARG A 57 7.82 2.33 -5.67
C ARG A 57 6.53 2.11 -4.89
N VAL A 58 6.36 2.81 -3.78
CA VAL A 58 5.09 2.83 -3.05
C VAL A 58 4.19 3.84 -3.77
N VAL A 59 3.24 3.37 -4.57
CA VAL A 59 2.39 4.25 -5.40
C VAL A 59 1.09 4.66 -4.71
N GLY A 60 0.75 4.00 -3.60
CA GLY A 60 -0.41 4.33 -2.77
C GLY A 60 -0.23 3.89 -1.34
N LEU A 61 -0.57 4.76 -0.38
CA LEU A 61 -0.59 4.47 1.04
C LEU A 61 -1.84 5.11 1.66
N ALA A 62 -2.59 4.37 2.47
CA ALA A 62 -3.81 4.88 3.08
C ALA A 62 -3.94 4.44 4.54
N ASP A 63 -4.34 5.36 5.41
CA ASP A 63 -4.59 5.10 6.83
C ASP A 63 -5.87 5.76 7.33
N GLY A 64 -6.06 5.83 8.66
CA GLY A 64 -7.24 6.45 9.26
C GLY A 64 -7.36 7.96 8.99
N THR A 65 -6.27 8.62 8.58
CA THR A 65 -6.11 10.07 8.51
C THR A 65 -5.98 10.61 7.10
N ALA A 66 -5.48 9.81 6.14
CA ALA A 66 -5.25 10.26 4.77
C ALA A 66 -5.16 9.11 3.73
N SER A 67 -5.21 9.50 2.46
CA SER A 67 -4.74 8.74 1.29
C SER A 67 -3.62 9.51 0.61
N ALA A 68 -2.47 8.89 0.40
CA ALA A 68 -1.38 9.43 -0.41
C ALA A 68 -1.21 8.56 -1.66
N GLU A 69 -1.18 9.18 -2.83
CA GLU A 69 -1.16 8.49 -4.13
C GLU A 69 -0.16 9.20 -5.04
N ASP A 70 0.78 8.48 -5.62
CA ASP A 70 1.73 9.02 -6.60
C ASP A 70 2.14 7.91 -7.58
N PRO A 71 1.77 7.99 -8.88
CA PRO A 71 2.11 6.97 -9.86
C PRO A 71 3.62 6.82 -10.08
N ASP A 72 4.40 7.88 -9.79
CA ASP A 72 5.86 7.86 -9.88
C ASP A 72 6.51 7.34 -8.60
N GLY A 73 5.74 7.20 -7.52
CA GLY A 73 6.15 6.66 -6.23
C GLY A 73 6.22 7.75 -5.15
N LEU A 74 5.58 7.49 -4.02
CA LEU A 74 5.65 8.33 -2.82
C LEU A 74 7.08 8.45 -2.30
N PRO A 75 7.44 9.59 -1.69
CA PRO A 75 8.80 9.85 -1.19
C PRO A 75 9.17 8.89 -0.05
N MET A 76 9.88 7.81 -0.36
CA MET A 76 10.20 6.75 0.60
C MET A 76 10.91 7.27 1.87
N ASP A 77 11.84 8.22 1.73
CA ASP A 77 12.56 8.75 2.88
C ASP A 77 11.64 9.60 3.80
N GLU A 78 10.63 10.25 3.24
CA GLU A 78 9.59 10.96 4.00
C GLU A 78 8.64 9.98 4.71
N LEU A 79 8.25 8.89 4.04
CA LEU A 79 7.47 7.82 4.66
C LEU A 79 8.22 7.19 5.85
N LEU A 80 9.53 6.97 5.71
CA LEU A 80 10.37 6.46 6.80
C LEU A 80 10.54 7.49 7.93
N ARG A 81 10.60 8.79 7.63
CA ARG A 81 10.57 9.86 8.65
C ARG A 81 9.30 9.76 9.50
N LEU A 82 8.14 9.59 8.86
CA LEU A 82 6.86 9.43 9.56
C LEU A 82 6.87 8.18 10.45
N PHE A 83 7.30 7.03 9.93
CA PHE A 83 7.42 5.79 10.69
C PHE A 83 8.34 5.96 11.91
N HIS A 84 9.55 6.49 11.73
CA HIS A 84 10.51 6.69 12.82
C HIS A 84 10.03 7.70 13.87
N SER A 85 9.19 8.65 13.46
CA SER A 85 8.58 9.63 14.35
C SER A 85 7.23 9.18 14.94
N SER A 86 6.77 7.97 14.57
CA SER A 86 5.44 7.45 14.92
C SER A 86 4.31 8.44 14.57
N LEU A 87 4.37 9.02 13.37
CA LEU A 87 3.41 10.00 12.87
C LEU A 87 2.46 9.38 11.85
N PRO A 88 1.18 9.78 11.83
CA PRO A 88 0.21 9.31 10.85
C PRO A 88 0.51 9.87 9.46
N LEU A 89 -0.12 9.30 8.43
CA LEU A 89 0.07 9.73 7.04
C LEU A 89 -0.35 11.19 6.79
N SER A 90 -1.30 11.73 7.55
CA SER A 90 -1.69 13.14 7.45
C SER A 90 -0.56 14.12 7.79
N ALA A 91 0.53 13.67 8.42
CA ALA A 91 1.71 14.48 8.71
C ALA A 91 2.77 14.46 7.59
N LEU A 92 2.48 13.80 6.46
CA LEU A 92 3.32 13.83 5.26
C LEU A 92 3.45 15.27 4.76
N ASP A 93 4.69 15.72 4.52
CA ASP A 93 4.95 17.02 3.93
C ASP A 93 4.58 17.03 2.43
N PRO A 94 3.52 17.75 2.00
CA PRO A 94 3.09 17.75 0.61
C PRO A 94 4.16 18.29 -0.35
N ALA A 95 5.11 19.12 0.14
CA ALA A 95 6.20 19.64 -0.67
C ALA A 95 7.23 18.56 -1.06
N LYS A 96 7.15 17.36 -0.46
CA LYS A 96 7.99 16.19 -0.80
C LYS A 96 7.37 15.29 -1.86
N LEU A 97 6.09 15.47 -2.19
CA LEU A 97 5.42 14.68 -3.21
C LEU A 97 6.00 14.99 -4.60
N GLY A 98 5.93 14.00 -5.49
CA GLY A 98 6.22 14.23 -6.90
C GLY A 98 5.17 15.13 -7.55
N THR A 99 5.44 15.56 -8.77
CA THR A 99 4.52 16.41 -9.55
C THR A 99 3.12 15.80 -9.70
N ASN A 100 3.03 14.47 -9.72
CA ASN A 100 1.79 13.71 -9.85
C ASN A 100 1.26 13.20 -8.50
N GLY A 101 1.94 13.54 -7.40
CA GLY A 101 1.59 13.09 -6.07
C GLY A 101 0.42 13.88 -5.49
N LEU A 102 -0.48 13.17 -4.81
CA LEU A 102 -1.64 13.71 -4.14
C LEU A 102 -1.67 13.24 -2.69
N LEU A 103 -1.95 14.15 -1.77
CA LEU A 103 -2.34 13.85 -0.40
C LEU A 103 -3.78 14.31 -0.19
N ALA A 104 -4.67 13.37 0.15
CA ALA A 104 -6.07 13.64 0.47
C ALA A 104 -6.34 13.32 1.94
N LEU A 105 -6.62 14.36 2.73
CA LEU A 105 -6.92 14.24 4.16
C LEU A 105 -8.37 13.80 4.40
N THR A 106 -8.60 12.93 5.40
CA THR A 106 -9.94 12.40 5.72
C THR A 106 -10.81 13.38 6.53
N ASP A 107 -10.41 14.64 6.64
CA ASP A 107 -11.22 15.73 7.21
C ASP A 107 -12.28 16.26 6.22
N THR A 108 -12.21 15.82 4.95
CA THR A 108 -13.19 16.13 3.91
C THR A 108 -13.91 14.86 3.41
N PRO A 109 -15.16 14.97 2.92
CA PRO A 109 -15.85 13.84 2.27
C PRO A 109 -15.07 13.27 1.08
N ALA A 110 -14.43 14.14 0.29
CA ALA A 110 -13.62 13.73 -0.85
C ALA A 110 -12.40 12.93 -0.42
N GLY A 111 -11.69 13.34 0.63
CA GLY A 111 -10.54 12.58 1.13
C GLY A 111 -10.93 11.28 1.83
N VAL A 112 -12.07 11.23 2.52
CA VAL A 112 -12.65 9.96 3.00
C VAL A 112 -12.94 9.01 1.84
N ALA A 113 -13.54 9.51 0.76
CA ALA A 113 -13.81 8.71 -0.43
C ALA A 113 -12.52 8.24 -1.10
N ALA A 114 -11.52 9.12 -1.25
CA ALA A 114 -10.21 8.78 -1.78
C ALA A 114 -9.56 7.65 -0.98
N ARG A 115 -9.50 7.81 0.35
CA ARG A 115 -8.96 6.81 1.28
C ARG A 115 -9.68 5.47 1.20
N ASN A 116 -11.02 5.48 1.17
CA ASN A 116 -11.81 4.26 1.13
C ASN A 116 -11.68 3.49 -0.20
N THR A 117 -11.31 4.16 -1.29
CA THR A 117 -11.26 3.57 -2.63
C THR A 117 -9.85 3.41 -3.19
N MET A 118 -8.82 3.86 -2.49
CA MET A 118 -7.42 3.83 -2.94
C MET A 118 -7.00 2.43 -3.38
N HIS A 119 -7.31 1.41 -2.58
CA HIS A 119 -6.97 0.02 -2.90
C HIS A 119 -7.66 -0.50 -4.16
N ASN A 120 -8.77 0.09 -4.61
CA ASN A 120 -9.45 -0.26 -5.87
C ASN A 120 -8.89 0.54 -7.06
N ARG A 121 -8.66 1.84 -6.87
CA ARG A 121 -8.31 2.77 -7.96
C ARG A 121 -6.82 2.80 -8.32
N VAL A 122 -5.94 2.72 -7.32
CA VAL A 122 -4.50 2.82 -7.54
C VAL A 122 -4.01 1.52 -8.15
N VAL A 123 -3.42 1.58 -9.34
CA VAL A 123 -2.85 0.41 -10.01
C VAL A 123 -1.43 0.17 -9.49
N ALA A 124 -1.14 -1.05 -9.08
CA ALA A 124 0.17 -1.48 -8.62
C ALA A 124 0.45 -2.93 -9.01
N ASP A 125 1.69 -3.40 -8.93
CA ASP A 125 1.98 -4.83 -9.13
C ASP A 125 1.53 -5.65 -7.92
N ALA A 126 1.70 -5.09 -6.71
CA ALA A 126 1.30 -5.73 -5.46
C ALA A 126 0.43 -4.82 -4.58
N PHE A 127 -0.43 -5.44 -3.79
CA PHE A 127 -1.18 -4.83 -2.72
C PHE A 127 -0.93 -5.57 -1.41
N VAL A 128 -0.59 -4.83 -0.37
CA VAL A 128 -0.42 -5.38 0.99
C VAL A 128 -1.40 -4.67 1.93
N PRO A 129 -2.54 -5.29 2.27
CA PRO A 129 -3.41 -4.76 3.29
C PRO A 129 -2.80 -4.98 4.68
N SER A 130 -2.38 -3.90 5.31
CA SER A 130 -1.74 -3.87 6.65
C SER A 130 -2.52 -3.01 7.64
N GLY A 131 -3.77 -2.71 7.33
CA GLY A 131 -4.71 -1.94 8.12
C GLY A 131 -6.04 -1.80 7.39
N GLY A 132 -6.97 -1.05 7.97
CA GLY A 132 -8.33 -0.91 7.44
C GLY A 132 -9.33 -1.82 8.15
N ARG A 133 -10.56 -1.85 7.67
CA ARG A 133 -11.66 -2.60 8.28
C ARG A 133 -11.64 -4.05 7.76
N PRO A 134 -11.92 -5.06 8.59
CA PRO A 134 -12.15 -6.42 8.08
C PRO A 134 -13.21 -6.42 6.97
N ALA A 135 -13.05 -7.31 5.98
CA ALA A 135 -13.96 -7.44 4.83
C ALA A 135 -14.16 -6.14 4.02
N THR A 136 -13.12 -5.30 3.94
CA THR A 136 -13.13 -4.10 3.09
C THR A 136 -13.38 -4.48 1.63
N MET A 137 -12.81 -5.58 1.17
CA MET A 137 -13.21 -6.27 -0.05
C MET A 137 -13.93 -7.56 0.32
N ASN A 138 -15.01 -7.91 -0.38
CA ASN A 138 -15.86 -9.05 -0.10
C ASN A 138 -16.64 -9.47 -1.36
N GLY A 139 -17.43 -10.55 -1.27
CA GLY A 139 -18.18 -11.11 -2.41
C GLY A 139 -19.16 -10.13 -3.08
N SER A 140 -19.51 -9.01 -2.43
CA SER A 140 -20.42 -7.99 -3.00
C SER A 140 -19.72 -6.82 -3.69
N ASN A 141 -18.41 -6.61 -3.47
CA ASN A 141 -17.68 -5.44 -3.99
C ASN A 141 -16.29 -5.77 -4.58
N TRP A 142 -15.89 -7.04 -4.67
CA TRP A 142 -14.60 -7.43 -5.24
C TRP A 142 -14.43 -6.96 -6.70
N GLN A 143 -15.53 -6.79 -7.44
CA GLN A 143 -15.51 -6.29 -8.81
C GLN A 143 -14.95 -4.87 -8.91
N ASP A 144 -15.08 -4.07 -7.84
CA ASP A 144 -14.52 -2.71 -7.79
C ASP A 144 -12.98 -2.73 -7.81
N PHE A 145 -12.37 -3.87 -7.44
CA PHE A 145 -10.92 -4.06 -7.53
C PHE A 145 -10.45 -4.32 -8.97
N LEU A 146 -11.37 -4.65 -9.89
CA LEU A 146 -11.06 -4.84 -11.30
C LEU A 146 -11.08 -3.51 -12.07
N LEU A 147 -10.17 -3.40 -13.02
CA LEU A 147 -10.14 -2.36 -14.02
C LEU A 147 -11.19 -2.62 -15.10
N ALA A 148 -11.42 -1.64 -15.96
CA ALA A 148 -12.42 -1.71 -17.02
C ALA A 148 -12.19 -2.87 -18.02
N ASP A 149 -10.95 -3.35 -18.14
CA ASP A 149 -10.58 -4.49 -18.97
C ASP A 149 -10.70 -5.86 -18.26
N GLY A 150 -11.16 -5.86 -17.00
CA GLY A 150 -11.29 -7.04 -16.15
C GLY A 150 -10.00 -7.47 -15.45
N THR A 151 -8.87 -6.79 -15.67
CA THR A 151 -7.64 -7.05 -14.92
C THR A 151 -7.71 -6.43 -13.52
N PRO A 152 -7.07 -7.02 -12.49
CA PRO A 152 -7.13 -6.45 -11.15
C PRO A 152 -6.21 -5.23 -11.01
N SER A 153 -6.60 -4.28 -10.16
CA SER A 153 -5.79 -3.10 -9.81
C SER A 153 -4.50 -3.45 -9.05
N ALA A 154 -4.36 -4.68 -8.54
CA ALA A 154 -3.05 -5.28 -8.28
C ALA A 154 -3.03 -6.77 -8.61
N LYS A 155 -1.93 -7.23 -9.20
CA LYS A 155 -1.76 -8.62 -9.65
C LYS A 155 -1.56 -9.58 -8.48
N VAL A 156 -1.01 -9.08 -7.38
CA VAL A 156 -0.71 -9.84 -6.16
C VAL A 156 -1.34 -9.14 -4.96
N ILE A 157 -1.99 -9.92 -4.09
CA ILE A 157 -2.43 -9.47 -2.76
C ILE A 157 -1.74 -10.35 -1.73
N VAL A 158 -1.01 -9.76 -0.77
CA VAL A 158 -0.41 -10.50 0.36
C VAL A 158 -0.90 -9.92 1.67
N GLU A 159 -1.76 -10.68 2.35
CA GLU A 159 -2.26 -10.34 3.68
C GLU A 159 -1.36 -10.94 4.76
N GLY A 160 -1.11 -10.17 5.84
CA GLY A 160 -0.38 -10.68 7.00
C GLY A 160 -1.27 -11.46 7.97
N ALA A 161 -2.21 -10.76 8.62
CA ALA A 161 -3.05 -11.35 9.67
C ALA A 161 -4.41 -10.65 9.86
N ASN A 162 -4.71 -9.60 9.09
CA ASN A 162 -6.01 -8.93 9.11
C ASN A 162 -6.80 -9.43 7.90
N LEU A 163 -7.96 -10.04 8.13
CA LEU A 163 -8.93 -10.54 7.16
C LEU A 163 -9.49 -9.40 6.29
N PHE A 164 -8.65 -8.84 5.42
CA PHE A 164 -9.07 -7.77 4.52
C PHE A 164 -9.93 -8.37 3.40
N LEU A 165 -9.61 -9.60 2.99
CA LEU A 165 -10.46 -10.52 2.23
C LEU A 165 -11.18 -11.54 3.15
N PRO A 166 -12.50 -11.77 3.00
CA PRO A 166 -13.17 -12.92 3.61
C PRO A 166 -12.84 -14.21 2.85
N HIS A 167 -13.13 -15.37 3.45
CA HIS A 167 -12.86 -16.70 2.86
C HIS A 167 -13.60 -16.98 1.53
N GLU A 168 -14.64 -16.19 1.25
CA GLU A 168 -15.55 -16.35 0.11
C GLU A 168 -15.22 -15.42 -1.07
N ALA A 169 -14.21 -14.55 -0.92
CA ALA A 169 -13.81 -13.55 -1.92
C ALA A 169 -12.72 -14.04 -2.87
#